data_AF-A0A0C9V6C5-F1
#
_entry.id   AF-A0A0C9V6C5-F1
#
_cell.length_a   1.000
_cell.length_b   1.000
_cell.length_c   1.000
_cell.angle_alpha   90.00
_cell.angle_beta   90.00
_cell.angle_gamma   90.00
#
_symmetry.space_group_name_H-M   'P 1'
#
loop_
_entity.id
_entity.type
_entity.pdbx_description
1 polymer ?
#
loop_
_entity_poly.entity_id
_entity_poly.type
_entity_poly.pdbx_seq_one_letter_code
_entity_poly.pdbx_strand_id
1 'polypeptide(L)'
;MSVIDHLDPKWSRAFLQRTRFVDSEFLGDVLAVITMISTSLRTGTPLPQITPTPLLDRFWKEYHGINILRQEVADEYGLPRTVTFETLQNEQYMYFSVGVSRANSIVSHLDRLMVAAKELVGEQFHVDGVRLPPIVAKGLEDKLRAETSDLNHV
;
A
#
# COMPACT_ATOMS: atom_id res chain seq x y z
N MET A 1 13.06 -16.69 -2.99
CA MET A 1 12.53 -16.79 -4.36
C MET A 1 11.43 -15.76 -4.53
N SER A 2 11.36 -15.09 -5.68
CA SER A 2 10.32 -14.10 -5.96
C SER A 2 9.06 -14.79 -6.52
N VAL A 3 7.89 -14.27 -6.19
CA VAL A 3 6.60 -14.73 -6.74
C VAL A 3 6.54 -14.50 -8.26
N ILE A 4 7.24 -13.45 -8.73
CA ILE A 4 7.27 -13.05 -10.14
C ILE A 4 8.01 -14.11 -10.98
N ASP A 5 9.00 -14.81 -10.42
CA ASP A 5 9.77 -15.84 -11.12
C ASP A 5 8.93 -17.07 -11.48
N HIS A 6 7.80 -17.26 -10.80
CA HIS A 6 6.88 -18.39 -10.97
C HIS A 6 5.68 -18.06 -11.87
N LEU A 7 5.51 -16.80 -12.24
CA LEU A 7 4.39 -16.34 -13.06
C LEU A 7 4.70 -16.47 -14.54
N ASP A 8 3.83 -17.17 -15.25
CA ASP A 8 3.88 -17.20 -16.71
C ASP A 8 3.78 -15.77 -17.29
N PRO A 9 4.32 -15.52 -18.49
CA PRO A 9 4.32 -14.18 -19.10
C PRO A 9 2.94 -13.51 -19.14
N LYS A 10 1.87 -14.29 -19.36
CA LYS A 10 0.48 -13.80 -19.36
C LYS A 10 0.05 -13.29 -17.99
N TRP A 11 0.33 -14.06 -16.94
CA TRP A 11 0.00 -13.70 -15.56
C TRP A 11 0.87 -12.56 -15.04
N SER A 12 2.15 -12.51 -15.45
CA SER A 12 3.05 -11.40 -15.16
C SER A 12 2.55 -10.08 -15.76
N ARG A 13 2.07 -10.09 -17.01
CA ARG A 13 1.47 -8.89 -17.64
C ARG A 13 0.18 -8.49 -16.93
N ALA A 14 -0.70 -9.44 -16.64
CA ALA A 14 -1.92 -9.18 -15.87
C ALA A 14 -1.61 -8.61 -14.48
N PHE A 15 -0.53 -9.06 -13.84
CA PHE A 15 -0.08 -8.57 -12.54
C PHE A 15 0.33 -7.10 -12.60
N LEU A 16 1.18 -6.72 -13.57
CA LEU A 16 1.63 -5.34 -13.75
C LEU A 16 0.46 -4.39 -14.07
N GLN A 17 -0.50 -4.86 -14.85
CA GLN A 17 -1.69 -4.09 -15.20
C GLN A 17 -2.63 -3.92 -14.00
N ARG A 18 -2.89 -4.99 -13.24
CA ARG A 18 -3.80 -4.97 -12.09
C ARG A 18 -3.24 -4.15 -10.93
N THR A 19 -1.93 -4.21 -10.69
CA THR A 19 -1.26 -3.40 -9.67
C THR A 19 -1.03 -1.95 -10.08
N ARG A 20 -1.40 -1.57 -11.32
CA ARG A 20 -1.09 -0.28 -11.93
C ARG A 20 0.41 0.06 -11.94
N PHE A 21 1.29 -0.93 -11.77
CA PHE A 21 2.74 -0.72 -11.85
C PHE A 21 3.24 -0.48 -13.28
N VAL A 22 2.37 -0.64 -14.28
CA VAL A 22 2.61 -0.17 -15.65
C VAL A 22 2.11 1.26 -15.89
N ASP A 23 1.27 1.79 -15.01
CA ASP A 23 0.64 3.09 -15.17
C ASP A 23 1.59 4.22 -14.74
N SER A 24 1.95 5.08 -15.68
CA SER A 24 2.88 6.18 -15.45
C SER A 24 2.36 7.19 -14.41
N GLU A 25 1.04 7.40 -14.32
CA GLU A 25 0.48 8.33 -13.35
C GLU A 25 0.68 7.81 -11.93
N PHE A 26 0.34 6.54 -11.71
CA PHE A 26 0.46 5.91 -10.39
C PHE A 26 1.92 5.78 -9.95
N LEU A 27 2.82 5.42 -10.87
CA LEU A 27 4.26 5.40 -10.59
C LEU A 27 4.80 6.79 -10.25
N GLY A 28 4.28 7.84 -10.91
CA GLY A 28 4.59 9.23 -10.59
C GLY A 28 4.23 9.60 -9.16
N ASP A 29 3.04 9.20 -8.69
CA ASP A 29 2.63 9.44 -7.30
C ASP A 29 3.51 8.68 -6.31
N VAL A 30 3.83 7.41 -6.59
CA VAL A 30 4.69 6.58 -5.73
C VAL A 30 6.07 7.24 -5.59
N LEU A 31 6.65 7.71 -6.70
CA LEU A 31 7.93 8.41 -6.68
C LEU A 31 7.85 9.73 -5.91
N ALA A 32 6.77 10.49 -6.09
CA ALA A 32 6.53 11.73 -5.36
C ALA A 32 6.47 11.46 -3.84
N VAL A 33 5.72 10.44 -3.40
CA VAL A 33 5.63 10.06 -1.98
C VAL A 33 7.00 9.70 -1.41
N ILE A 34 7.76 8.84 -2.09
CA ILE A 34 9.11 8.46 -1.65
C ILE A 34 10.03 9.69 -1.56
N THR A 35 9.95 10.58 -2.55
CA THR A 35 10.78 11.81 -2.58
C THR A 35 10.40 12.76 -1.45
N MET A 36 9.11 12.94 -1.18
CA MET A 36 8.61 13.79 -0.11
C MET A 36 9.02 13.27 1.27
N ILE A 37 8.90 11.95 1.50
CA ILE A 37 9.37 11.30 2.73
C ILE A 37 10.89 11.48 2.88
N SER A 38 11.66 11.17 1.84
CA SER A 38 13.13 11.28 1.88
C SER A 38 13.60 12.72 2.14
N THR A 39 12.96 13.69 1.48
CA THR A 39 13.31 15.11 1.63
C THR A 39 12.96 15.61 3.03
N SER A 40 11.73 15.37 3.50
CA SER A 40 11.30 15.79 4.85
C SER A 40 12.15 15.19 5.96
N LEU A 41 12.51 13.92 5.87
CA LEU A 41 13.39 13.28 6.86
C LEU A 41 14.81 13.83 6.82
N ARG A 42 15.31 14.28 5.65
CA ARG A 42 16.65 14.84 5.50
C ARG A 42 16.73 16.29 5.97
N THR A 43 15.73 17.10 5.65
CA THR A 43 15.71 18.55 5.93
C THR A 43 15.06 18.89 7.26
N GLY A 44 14.26 17.97 7.82
CA GLY A 44 13.39 18.25 8.97
C GLY A 44 12.27 19.23 8.64
N THR A 45 12.02 19.52 7.35
CA THR A 45 10.98 20.47 6.96
C THR A 45 9.61 19.81 6.90
N PRO A 46 8.54 20.56 7.26
CA PRO A 46 7.16 20.11 7.13
C PRO A 46 6.85 19.59 5.72
N LEU A 47 5.98 18.60 5.62
CA LEU A 47 5.51 18.10 4.34
C LEU A 47 4.43 19.02 3.76
N PRO A 48 4.31 19.09 2.43
CA PRO A 48 3.15 19.73 1.80
C PRO A 48 1.82 19.23 2.39
N GLN A 49 0.88 20.17 2.57
CA GLN A 49 -0.45 19.88 3.10
C GLN A 49 -1.24 18.98 2.14
N ILE A 50 -1.10 19.21 0.83
CA ILE A 50 -1.68 18.37 -0.22
C ILE A 50 -0.63 17.35 -0.64
N THR A 51 -0.98 16.08 -0.51
CA THR A 51 -0.13 14.94 -0.89
C THR A 51 -0.94 14.03 -1.81
N PRO A 52 -0.29 13.25 -2.69
CA PRO A 52 -1.00 12.30 -3.55
C PRO A 52 -1.50 11.06 -2.78
N THR A 53 -1.23 10.96 -1.47
CA THR A 53 -1.72 9.89 -0.60
C THR A 53 -3.20 10.06 -0.25
N PRO A 54 -3.93 8.96 0.06
CA PRO A 54 -3.44 7.58 0.13
C PRO A 54 -3.19 6.95 -1.26
N LEU A 55 -1.97 6.44 -1.46
CA LEU A 55 -1.61 5.67 -2.65
C LEU A 55 -2.45 4.40 -2.74
N LEU A 56 -2.88 3.86 -1.60
CA LEU A 56 -3.74 2.68 -1.56
C LEU A 56 -5.07 2.92 -2.26
N ASP A 57 -5.71 4.08 -2.07
CA ASP A 57 -6.97 4.41 -2.76
C ASP A 57 -6.75 4.46 -4.28
N ARG A 58 -5.65 5.11 -4.70
CA ARG A 58 -5.25 5.14 -6.11
C ARG A 58 -4.93 3.75 -6.66
N PHE A 59 -4.33 2.87 -5.85
CA PHE A 59 -4.05 1.48 -6.22
C PHE A 59 -5.35 0.71 -6.47
N TRP A 60 -6.40 0.93 -5.67
CA TRP A 60 -7.69 0.26 -5.80
C TRP A 60 -8.70 0.93 -6.73
N LYS A 61 -8.41 2.14 -7.24
CA LYS A 61 -9.33 2.97 -8.06
C LYS A 61 -10.07 2.23 -9.18
N GLU A 62 -9.47 1.19 -9.74
CA GLU A 62 -10.02 0.46 -10.89
C GLU A 62 -10.50 -0.97 -10.56
N TYR A 63 -10.51 -1.34 -9.29
CA TYR A 63 -10.94 -2.67 -8.87
C TYR A 63 -12.45 -2.72 -8.65
N HIS A 64 -13.09 -3.68 -9.34
CA HIS A 64 -14.52 -3.89 -9.27
C HIS A 64 -14.81 -5.36 -8.88
N GLY A 65 -15.02 -5.61 -7.59
CA GLY A 65 -15.55 -6.88 -7.07
C GLY A 65 -14.76 -8.14 -7.44
N ILE A 66 -15.47 -9.18 -7.87
CA ILE A 66 -14.94 -10.53 -8.19
C ILE A 66 -14.20 -10.63 -9.54
N ASN A 67 -13.99 -9.51 -10.23
CA ASN A 67 -13.32 -9.49 -11.51
C ASN A 67 -11.79 -9.55 -11.34
N ILE A 68 -11.16 -10.48 -12.04
CA ILE A 68 -9.71 -10.74 -12.00
C ILE A 68 -8.95 -9.83 -12.97
N LEU A 69 -9.56 -9.45 -14.09
CA LEU A 69 -8.93 -8.64 -15.13
C LEU A 69 -9.70 -7.33 -15.35
N ARG A 70 -8.97 -6.27 -15.72
CA ARG A 70 -9.56 -5.02 -16.20
C ARG A 70 -10.31 -5.33 -17.51
N GLN A 71 -11.57 -4.89 -17.62
CA GLN A 71 -12.47 -5.18 -18.74
C GLN A 71 -11.85 -4.83 -20.10
N GLU A 72 -11.09 -3.73 -20.19
CA GLU A 72 -10.46 -3.23 -21.42
C GLU A 72 -9.25 -4.07 -21.89
N VAL A 73 -8.72 -4.93 -21.03
CA VAL A 73 -7.47 -5.68 -21.27
C VAL A 73 -7.74 -7.18 -21.46
N ALA A 74 -9.01 -7.58 -21.30
CA ALA A 74 -9.43 -8.97 -21.19
C ALA A 74 -9.48 -9.74 -22.52
N ASP A 75 -9.31 -9.06 -23.66
CA ASP A 75 -9.42 -9.69 -24.99
C ASP A 75 -8.09 -10.26 -25.52
N GLU A 76 -6.96 -10.06 -24.82
CA GLU A 76 -5.64 -10.30 -25.43
C GLU A 76 -4.94 -11.61 -24.98
N TYR A 77 -5.35 -12.29 -23.89
CA TYR A 77 -4.56 -13.42 -23.32
C TYR A 77 -5.30 -14.71 -22.95
N GLY A 78 -6.63 -14.75 -22.97
CA GLY A 78 -7.42 -15.93 -22.60
C GLY A 78 -7.37 -16.31 -21.12
N LEU A 79 -7.08 -15.34 -20.24
CA LEU A 79 -7.02 -15.53 -18.79
C LEU A 79 -8.42 -15.50 -18.15
N PRO A 80 -8.64 -16.19 -17.01
CA PRO A 80 -9.92 -16.16 -16.30
C PRO A 80 -10.32 -14.75 -15.90
N ARG A 81 -11.58 -14.37 -16.20
CA ARG A 81 -12.11 -13.02 -15.92
C ARG A 81 -12.71 -12.87 -14.53
N THR A 82 -13.18 -13.97 -13.95
CA THR A 82 -13.92 -14.00 -12.69
C THR A 82 -13.35 -15.08 -11.79
N VAL A 83 -13.35 -14.82 -10.49
CA VAL A 83 -12.95 -15.79 -9.47
C VAL A 83 -14.02 -16.88 -9.40
N THR A 84 -13.75 -18.02 -10.05
CA THR A 84 -14.51 -19.27 -9.92
C THR A 84 -13.71 -20.27 -9.08
N PHE A 85 -14.35 -21.37 -8.65
CA PHE A 85 -13.67 -22.42 -7.91
C PHE A 85 -12.49 -23.04 -8.71
N GLU A 86 -12.65 -23.22 -10.01
CA GLU A 86 -11.59 -23.66 -10.91
C GLU A 86 -10.41 -22.68 -10.92
N THR A 87 -10.69 -21.37 -10.98
CA THR A 87 -9.64 -20.35 -10.91
C THR A 87 -8.89 -20.37 -9.58
N LEU A 88 -9.58 -20.64 -8.46
CA LEU A 88 -8.93 -20.77 -7.15
C LEU A 88 -8.00 -21.99 -7.05
N GLN A 89 -8.28 -23.05 -7.80
CA GLN A 89 -7.42 -24.24 -7.85
C GLN A 89 -6.22 -24.06 -8.78
N ASN A 90 -6.21 -23.03 -9.62
CA ASN A 90 -5.13 -22.75 -10.55
C ASN A 90 -3.88 -22.25 -9.80
N GLU A 91 -2.77 -22.96 -9.93
CA GLU A 91 -1.50 -22.62 -9.25
C GLU A 91 -0.97 -21.24 -9.65
N GLN A 92 -1.05 -20.89 -10.94
CA GLN A 92 -0.62 -19.58 -11.44
C GLN A 92 -1.46 -18.44 -10.83
N TYR A 93 -2.77 -18.68 -10.63
CA TYR A 93 -3.62 -17.73 -9.93
C TYR A 93 -3.23 -17.56 -8.45
N MET A 94 -2.78 -18.62 -7.78
CA MET A 94 -2.30 -18.54 -6.40
C MET A 94 -1.04 -17.66 -6.29
N TYR A 95 -0.03 -17.89 -7.14
CA TYR A 95 1.14 -17.02 -7.21
C TYR A 95 0.74 -15.57 -7.51
N PHE A 96 -0.15 -15.37 -8.48
CA PHE A 96 -0.64 -14.05 -8.85
C PHE A 96 -1.31 -13.34 -7.67
N SER A 97 -2.19 -14.03 -6.94
CA SER A 97 -2.89 -13.51 -5.77
C SER A 97 -1.91 -13.08 -4.68
N VAL A 98 -0.93 -13.92 -4.35
CA VAL A 98 0.12 -13.59 -3.37
C VAL A 98 0.93 -12.37 -3.84
N GLY A 99 1.25 -12.29 -5.13
CA GLY A 99 1.93 -11.14 -5.73
C GLY A 99 1.13 -9.84 -5.54
N VAL A 100 -0.16 -9.86 -5.87
CA VAL A 100 -1.06 -8.69 -5.72
C VAL A 100 -1.19 -8.29 -4.25
N SER A 101 -1.37 -9.26 -3.33
CA SER A 101 -1.40 -8.99 -1.89
C SER A 101 -0.10 -8.35 -1.39
N ARG A 102 1.05 -8.79 -1.91
CA ARG A 102 2.35 -8.23 -1.55
C ARG A 102 2.52 -6.81 -2.08
N ALA A 103 2.13 -6.55 -3.32
CA ALA A 103 2.12 -5.22 -3.93
C ALA A 103 1.24 -4.25 -3.12
N ASN A 104 0.01 -4.68 -2.79
CA ASN A 104 -0.89 -3.92 -1.94
C ASN A 104 -0.27 -3.57 -0.57
N SER A 105 0.44 -4.52 0.03
CA SER A 105 1.11 -4.30 1.32
C SER A 105 2.25 -3.28 1.21
N ILE A 106 3.01 -3.29 0.11
CA ILE A 106 4.07 -2.30 -0.14
C ILE A 106 3.47 -0.90 -0.22
N VAL A 107 2.42 -0.72 -1.03
CA VAL A 107 1.74 0.58 -1.18
C VAL A 107 1.15 1.05 0.14
N SER A 108 0.48 0.16 0.88
CA SER A 108 -0.04 0.46 2.22
C SER A 108 1.05 0.89 3.19
N HIS A 109 2.24 0.29 3.13
CA HIS A 109 3.36 0.66 4.00
C HIS A 109 3.97 2.01 3.61
N LEU A 110 3.97 2.40 2.33
CA LEU A 110 4.39 3.73 1.90
C LEU A 110 3.46 4.81 2.45
N ASP A 111 2.15 4.59 2.41
CA ASP A 111 1.18 5.51 3.03
C ASP A 111 1.41 5.64 4.54
N ARG A 112 1.71 4.53 5.22
CA ARG A 112 2.04 4.55 6.64
C ARG A 112 3.34 5.29 6.94
N LEU A 113 4.35 5.13 6.08
CA LEU A 113 5.61 5.83 6.20
C LEU A 113 5.44 7.34 5.99
N MET A 114 4.55 7.74 5.08
CA MET A 114 4.17 9.14 4.88
C MET A 114 3.58 9.76 6.16
N VAL A 115 2.62 9.07 6.78
CA VAL A 115 2.01 9.50 8.04
C VAL A 115 3.06 9.59 9.16
N ALA A 116 3.92 8.58 9.29
CA ALA A 116 4.99 8.57 10.28
C ALA A 116 5.99 9.74 10.06
N ALA A 117 6.38 10.00 8.81
CA ALA A 117 7.26 11.12 8.48
C ALA A 117 6.60 12.48 8.82
N LYS A 118 5.30 12.62 8.56
CA LYS A 118 4.51 13.80 8.97
C LYS A 118 4.52 14.00 10.48
N GLU A 119 4.25 12.94 11.25
CA GLU A 119 4.29 13.02 12.72
C GLU A 119 5.68 13.42 13.24
N LEU A 120 6.75 12.89 12.63
CA LEU A 120 8.13 13.19 13.04
C LEU A 120 8.54 14.64 12.81
N VAL A 121 8.06 15.30 11.74
CA VAL A 121 8.32 16.72 11.48
C VAL A 121 7.38 17.66 12.26
N GLY A 122 6.53 17.10 13.14
CA GLY A 122 5.64 17.85 14.01
C GLY A 122 4.29 18.22 13.38
N GLU A 123 3.93 17.60 12.25
CA GLU A 123 2.63 17.83 11.61
C GLU A 123 1.56 16.87 12.11
N GLN A 124 0.36 17.39 12.36
CA GLN A 124 -0.84 16.62 12.71
C GLN A 124 -1.97 16.87 11.70
N PHE A 125 -1.70 16.65 10.41
CA PHE A 125 -2.75 16.67 9.39
C PHE A 125 -3.43 15.31 9.28
N HIS A 126 -4.76 15.32 9.15
CA HIS A 126 -5.52 14.10 8.91
C HIS A 126 -5.23 13.59 7.49
N VAL A 127 -4.75 12.35 7.38
CA VAL A 127 -4.72 11.62 6.10
C VAL A 127 -5.96 10.74 6.07
N ASP A 128 -6.99 11.19 5.36
CA ASP A 128 -8.23 10.43 5.17
C ASP A 128 -7.91 9.04 4.58
N GLY A 129 -8.51 8.00 5.17
CA GLY A 129 -8.36 6.61 4.69
C GLY A 129 -7.17 5.83 5.24
N VAL A 130 -6.21 6.45 5.93
CA VAL A 130 -5.10 5.74 6.60
C VAL A 130 -5.36 5.66 8.10
N ARG A 131 -6.02 4.58 8.56
CA ARG A 131 -6.15 4.31 10.01
C ARG A 131 -4.83 3.81 10.57
N LEU A 132 -4.00 4.71 11.06
CA LEU A 132 -2.89 4.40 11.95
C LEU A 132 -3.23 4.90 13.36
N PRO A 133 -2.96 4.12 14.43
CA PRO A 133 -2.85 4.68 15.76
C PRO A 133 -1.65 5.65 15.77
N PRO A 134 -1.77 6.85 16.34
CA PRO A 134 -0.67 7.82 16.33
C PRO A 134 0.55 7.25 17.04
N ILE A 135 1.75 7.37 16.46
CA ILE A 135 2.98 6.81 17.05
C ILE A 135 3.27 7.53 18.37
N VAL A 136 3.05 8.84 18.41
CA VAL A 136 3.22 9.68 19.60
C VAL A 136 2.19 9.33 20.68
N ALA A 137 0.93 9.05 20.30
CA ALA A 137 -0.09 8.65 21.27
C ALA A 137 0.26 7.32 21.93
N LYS A 138 0.75 6.35 21.15
CA LYS A 138 1.19 5.06 21.70
C LYS A 138 2.39 5.21 22.65
N GLY A 139 3.38 6.03 22.29
CA GLY A 139 4.53 6.29 23.17
C GLY A 139 4.17 7.05 24.45
N LEU A 140 3.17 7.94 24.39
CA LEU A 140 2.65 8.64 25.56
C LEU A 140 1.80 7.71 26.45
N GLU A 141 0.95 6.87 25.85
CA GLU A 141 0.18 5.85 26.56
C GLU A 141 1.07 4.81 27.24
N ASP A 142 2.14 4.36 26.57
CA ASP A 142 3.12 3.44 27.12
C ASP A 142 3.92 4.09 28.27
N LYS A 143 4.26 5.39 28.17
CA LYS A 143 4.89 6.15 29.27
C LYS A 143 3.94 6.38 30.45
N LEU A 144 2.69 6.75 30.20
CA LEU A 144 1.67 6.93 31.23
C LEU A 144 1.35 5.60 31.94
N ARG A 145 1.36 4.47 31.21
CA ARG A 145 1.25 3.13 31.78
C ARG A 145 2.45 2.74 32.65
N ALA A 146 3.66 3.14 32.27
CA ALA A 146 4.85 2.93 33.08
C ALA A 146 4.81 3.75 34.38
N GLU A 147 4.49 5.05 34.31
CA GLU A 147 4.38 5.92 35.49
C GLU A 147 3.27 5.48 36.46
N THR A 148 2.12 5.03 35.95
CA THR A 148 1.02 4.51 36.80
C THR A 148 1.33 3.15 37.42
N SER A 149 2.24 2.36 36.84
CA SER A 149 2.72 1.12 37.45
C SER A 149 3.68 1.39 38.61
N ASP A 150 4.54 2.41 38.49
CA ASP A 150 5.51 2.78 39.53
C ASP A 150 4.82 3.42 40.76
N LEU A 151 3.71 4.12 40.57
CA LEU A 151 2.88 4.70 41.65
C LEU A 151 2.14 3.66 42.50
N ASN A 152 1.95 2.44 42.00
CA ASN A 152 1.23 1.37 42.72
C ASN A 152 2.18 0.43 43.50
N HIS A 153 3.49 0.71 43.51
CA HIS A 153 4.52 -0.07 44.20
C HIS A 153 5.22 0.68 45.36
N VAL A 154 4.65 1.81 45.82
CA VAL A 154 5.03 2.53 47.05
C VAL A 154 3.89 2.43 48.06
#